data_AF-A0A8J2PI06-F1
#
_entry.id   AF-A0A8J2PI06-F1
#
_cell.length_a   1.000
_cell.length_b   1.000
_cell.length_c   1.000
_cell.angle_alpha   90.00
_cell.angle_beta   90.00
_cell.angle_gamma   90.00
#
_symmetry.space_group_name_H-M   'P 1'
#
loop_
_entity.id
_entity.type
_entity.pdbx_description
1 polymer ?
#
loop_
_entity_poly.entity_id
_entity_poly.type
_entity_poly.pdbx_seq_one_letter_code
_entity_poly.pdbx_strand_id
1 'polypeptide(L)'
;HHEMGHIQYFMQYAKHHFIYRDGANPGFHEAIGDALALAVTTPYHLQCVLELDLEIEGLCDEDGSRSTIKAVTDNDINFLYRMALEKFSFFPFAISMDAWRWGVFNGS
;
A
#
# COMPACT_ATOMS: atom_id res chain seq x y z
N HIS A 1 1.77 1.72 9.55
CA HIS A 1 2.73 1.21 8.57
C HIS A 1 3.06 2.26 7.50
N HIS A 2 2.08 2.90 6.86
CA HIS A 2 2.31 3.99 5.89
C HIS A 2 3.24 5.10 6.44
N GLU A 3 2.87 5.76 7.55
CA GLU A 3 3.68 6.82 8.18
C GLU A 3 5.09 6.35 8.59
N MET A 4 5.19 5.13 9.10
CA MET A 4 6.49 4.55 9.46
C MET A 4 7.35 4.29 8.22
N GLY A 5 6.74 4.05 7.06
CA GLY A 5 7.40 4.00 5.76
C GLY A 5 8.06 5.32 5.40
N HIS A 6 7.41 6.46 5.67
CA HIS A 6 8.02 7.78 5.50
C HIS A 6 9.24 7.94 6.42
N ILE A 7 9.11 7.54 7.70
CA ILE A 7 10.24 7.58 8.66
C ILE A 7 11.40 6.72 8.16
N GLN A 8 11.12 5.51 7.68
CA GLN A 8 12.13 4.64 7.09
C GLN A 8 12.81 5.31 5.89
N TYR A 9 12.04 5.99 5.03
CA TYR A 9 12.59 6.68 3.87
C TYR A 9 13.48 7.86 4.29
N PHE A 10 13.05 8.68 5.26
CA PHE A 10 13.86 9.75 5.86
C PHE A 10 15.21 9.23 6.35
N MET A 11 15.22 8.08 7.03
CA MET A 11 16.45 7.46 7.55
C MET A 11 17.39 7.02 6.42
N GLN A 12 16.87 6.54 5.28
CA GLN A 12 17.71 6.10 4.15
C GLN A 12 18.49 7.25 3.52
N TYR A 13 17.86 8.41 3.32
CA TYR A 13 18.54 9.54 2.72
C TYR A 13 19.15 10.53 3.73
N ALA A 14 19.14 10.21 5.02
CA ALA A 14 19.67 11.07 6.10
C ALA A 14 21.12 11.51 5.90
N LYS A 15 21.94 10.74 5.17
CA LYS A 15 23.36 11.07 4.89
C LYS A 15 23.57 11.92 3.63
N HIS A 16 22.54 12.15 2.82
CA HIS A 16 22.66 13.02 1.65
C HIS A 16 22.85 14.49 2.08
N HIS A 17 23.35 15.33 1.16
CA HIS A 17 23.38 16.78 1.37
C HIS A 17 21.95 17.28 1.58
N PHE A 18 21.78 18.32 2.41
CA PHE A 18 20.46 18.81 2.85
C PHE A 18 19.46 19.01 1.69
N ILE A 19 19.92 19.58 0.57
CA ILE A 19 19.10 19.83 -0.63
C ILE A 19 18.58 18.58 -1.34
N TYR A 20 19.13 17.40 -1.02
CA TYR A 20 18.76 16.10 -1.61
C TYR A 20 18.07 15.17 -0.60
N ARG A 21 17.67 15.69 0.57
CA ARG A 21 16.95 14.90 1.60
C ARG A 21 15.44 14.93 1.38
N ASP A 22 15.02 14.52 0.21
CA ASP A 22 13.62 14.39 -0.15
C ASP A 22 13.43 13.19 -1.09
N GLY A 23 12.18 12.78 -1.31
CA GLY A 23 11.85 11.81 -2.34
C GLY A 23 12.24 12.32 -3.73
N ALA A 24 12.51 11.39 -4.66
CA ALA A 24 12.81 11.75 -6.06
C ALA A 24 11.71 12.64 -6.69
N ASN A 25 10.47 12.43 -6.28
CA ASN A 25 9.34 13.35 -6.41
C ASN A 25 8.31 12.99 -5.31
N PRO A 26 7.26 13.80 -5.08
CA PRO A 26 6.27 13.52 -4.04
C PRO A 26 5.61 12.14 -4.15
N GLY A 27 5.42 11.62 -5.37
CA GLY A 27 4.84 10.30 -5.61
C GLY A 27 5.70 9.14 -5.10
N PHE A 28 7.03 9.27 -5.10
CA PHE A 28 7.91 8.24 -4.51
C PHE A 28 7.75 8.17 -2.99
N HIS A 29 7.52 9.32 -2.34
CA HIS A 29 7.40 9.39 -0.90
C HIS A 29 6.13 8.66 -0.41
N GLU A 30 5.01 8.91 -1.08
CA GLU A 30 3.73 8.24 -0.85
C GLU A 30 3.78 6.75 -1.22
N ALA A 31 4.36 6.40 -2.38
CA ALA A 31 4.38 5.03 -2.87
C ALA A 31 5.13 4.06 -1.94
N ILE A 32 6.18 4.50 -1.26
CA ILE A 32 6.91 3.67 -0.29
C ILE A 32 6.04 3.39 0.95
N GLY A 33 5.36 4.41 1.48
CA GLY A 33 4.42 4.25 2.59
C GLY A 33 3.29 3.29 2.22
N ASP A 34 2.70 3.48 1.05
CA ASP A 34 1.59 2.66 0.54
C ASP A 34 1.99 1.23 0.23
N ALA A 35 3.19 1.00 -0.32
CA ALA A 35 3.70 -0.36 -0.57
C ALA A 35 3.85 -1.15 0.72
N LEU A 36 4.37 -0.52 1.78
CA LEU A 36 4.46 -1.14 3.10
C LEU A 36 3.08 -1.40 3.70
N ALA A 37 2.16 -0.44 3.57
CA ALA A 37 0.78 -0.62 4.02
C ALA A 37 0.08 -1.79 3.28
N LEU A 38 0.31 -1.94 1.98
CA LEU A 38 -0.26 -3.03 1.20
C LEU A 38 0.31 -4.40 1.59
N ALA A 39 1.60 -4.47 1.89
CA ALA A 39 2.24 -5.72 2.32
C ALA A 39 1.64 -6.25 3.63
N VAL A 40 1.38 -5.35 4.59
CA VAL A 40 0.85 -5.73 5.91
C VAL A 40 -0.66 -5.97 5.96
N THR A 41 -1.41 -5.48 4.96
CA THR A 41 -2.87 -5.71 4.90
C THR A 41 -3.24 -7.02 4.19
N THR A 42 -2.26 -7.78 3.71
CA THR A 42 -2.52 -9.09 3.09
C THR A 42 -3.14 -10.07 4.11
N PRO A 43 -4.09 -10.93 3.69
CA PRO A 43 -4.67 -11.95 4.57
C PRO A 43 -3.60 -12.85 5.20
N TYR A 44 -2.53 -13.15 4.45
CA TYR A 44 -1.35 -13.85 4.95
C TYR A 44 -0.70 -13.13 6.13
N HIS A 45 -0.39 -11.83 6.01
CA HIS A 45 0.25 -11.11 7.10
C HIS A 45 -0.65 -11.04 8.34
N LEU A 46 -1.94 -10.81 8.15
CA LEU A 46 -2.91 -10.74 9.24
C LEU A 46 -3.07 -12.07 9.97
N GLN A 47 -3.21 -13.18 9.25
CA GLN A 47 -3.42 -14.48 9.87
C GLN A 47 -2.13 -15.14 10.36
N CYS A 48 -1.06 -15.08 9.56
CA CYS A 48 0.15 -15.85 9.81
C CYS A 48 1.17 -15.09 10.67
N VAL A 49 1.22 -13.75 10.56
CA VAL A 49 2.17 -12.91 11.31
C VAL A 49 1.54 -12.28 12.54
N LEU A 50 0.29 -11.82 12.42
CA LEU A 50 -0.45 -11.24 13.56
C LEU A 50 -1.34 -12.25 14.29
N GLU A 51 -1.34 -13.51 13.86
CA GLU A 51 -2.09 -14.62 14.50
C GLU A 51 -3.60 -14.33 14.63
N LEU A 52 -4.16 -13.55 13.70
CA LEU A 52 -5.60 -13.29 13.66
C LEU A 52 -6.34 -14.46 13.02
N ASP A 53 -7.34 -14.98 13.71
CA ASP A 53 -8.19 -16.02 13.13
C ASP A 53 -9.12 -15.41 12.07
N LEU A 54 -8.78 -15.65 10.80
CA LEU A 54 -9.57 -15.25 9.63
C LEU A 54 -10.40 -16.41 9.07
N GLU A 55 -10.34 -17.60 9.67
CA GLU A 55 -10.99 -18.83 9.18
C GLU A 55 -10.61 -19.20 7.73
N ILE A 56 -9.44 -18.78 7.25
CA ILE A 56 -8.94 -19.13 5.92
C ILE A 56 -7.91 -20.25 6.05
N GLU A 57 -8.25 -21.42 5.54
CA GLU A 57 -7.37 -22.59 5.56
C GLU A 57 -6.24 -22.46 4.53
N GLY A 58 -5.08 -23.05 4.86
CA GLY A 58 -3.97 -23.22 3.91
C GLY A 58 -3.24 -21.93 3.52
N LEU A 59 -3.27 -20.88 4.34
CA LEU A 59 -2.49 -19.65 4.14
C LEU A 59 -1.05 -19.74 4.66
N CYS A 60 -0.86 -20.41 5.80
CA CYS A 60 0.44 -20.69 6.42
C CYS A 60 0.71 -22.19 6.48
N ASP A 61 1.95 -22.55 6.23
CA ASP A 61 2.49 -23.88 6.55
C ASP A 61 2.83 -23.96 8.05
N GLU A 62 3.13 -25.17 8.56
CA GLU A 62 3.44 -25.42 9.97
C GLU A 62 4.65 -24.60 10.50
N ASP A 63 5.53 -24.16 9.61
CA ASP A 63 6.69 -23.33 9.90
C ASP A 63 6.40 -21.81 9.86
N GLY A 64 5.14 -21.42 9.62
CA GLY A 64 4.71 -20.02 9.49
C GLY A 64 5.07 -19.39 8.14
N SER A 65 5.58 -20.17 7.18
CA SER A 65 5.83 -19.70 5.82
C SER A 65 4.56 -19.70 4.97
N ARG A 66 4.60 -18.96 3.85
CA ARG A 66 3.47 -18.84 2.93
C ARG A 66 3.30 -20.13 2.14
N SER A 67 2.12 -20.75 2.25
CA SER A 67 1.76 -21.92 1.47
C SER A 67 1.91 -21.65 -0.04
N THR A 68 2.57 -22.58 -0.74
CA THR A 68 2.99 -22.46 -2.14
C THR A 68 1.93 -22.88 -3.15
N ILE A 69 0.86 -23.53 -2.72
CA ILE A 69 -0.22 -24.02 -3.60
C ILE A 69 -1.53 -23.39 -3.14
N LYS A 70 -2.06 -22.46 -3.94
CA LYS A 70 -3.40 -21.91 -3.71
C LYS A 70 -4.17 -21.83 -5.02
N ALA A 71 -5.26 -22.58 -5.12
CA ALA A 71 -6.29 -22.28 -6.10
C ALA A 71 -6.90 -20.91 -5.76
N VAL A 72 -7.33 -20.15 -6.76
CA VAL A 72 -8.02 -18.87 -6.51
C VAL A 72 -9.32 -19.18 -5.76
N THR A 73 -9.45 -18.61 -4.56
CA THR A 73 -10.59 -18.82 -3.67
C THR A 73 -11.55 -17.63 -3.72
N ASP A 74 -12.81 -17.81 -3.31
CA ASP A 74 -13.78 -16.71 -3.21
C ASP A 74 -13.28 -15.58 -2.27
N ASN A 75 -12.55 -15.94 -1.22
CA ASN A 75 -11.90 -14.99 -0.32
C ASN A 75 -10.85 -14.12 -1.01
N ASP A 76 -10.11 -14.67 -1.99
CA ASP A 76 -9.13 -13.91 -2.75
C ASP A 76 -9.85 -12.90 -3.68
N ILE A 77 -10.99 -13.28 -4.27
CA ILE A 77 -11.83 -12.38 -5.07
C ILE A 77 -12.39 -11.25 -4.21
N ASN A 78 -12.95 -11.57 -3.04
CA ASN A 78 -13.49 -10.57 -2.11
C ASN A 78 -12.40 -9.58 -1.64
N PHE A 79 -11.20 -10.08 -1.33
CA PHE A 79 -10.07 -9.25 -0.96
C PHE A 79 -9.64 -8.32 -2.11
N LEU A 80 -9.49 -8.86 -3.33
CA LEU A 80 -9.16 -8.06 -4.51
C LEU A 80 -10.24 -7.04 -4.83
N TYR A 81 -11.52 -7.39 -4.67
CA TYR A 81 -12.64 -6.48 -4.88
C TYR A 81 -12.60 -5.32 -3.87
N ARG A 82 -12.38 -5.60 -2.59
CA ARG A 82 -12.19 -4.57 -1.56
C ARG A 82 -11.00 -3.67 -1.88
N MET A 83 -9.85 -4.25 -2.23
CA MET A 83 -8.66 -3.50 -2.60
C MET A 83 -8.93 -2.61 -3.83
N ALA A 84 -9.67 -3.13 -4.81
CA ALA A 84 -10.03 -2.38 -5.99
C ALA A 84 -10.93 -1.18 -5.64
N LEU A 85 -11.93 -1.38 -4.77
CA LEU A 85 -12.77 -0.29 -4.29
C LEU A 85 -11.96 0.77 -3.55
N GLU A 86 -11.01 0.39 -2.71
CA GLU A 86 -10.18 1.37 -1.97
C GLU A 86 -9.21 2.13 -2.90
N LYS A 87 -8.54 1.45 -3.84
CA LYS A 87 -7.47 2.05 -4.64
C LYS A 87 -7.95 2.65 -5.97
N PHE A 88 -8.85 1.98 -6.70
CA PHE A 88 -9.32 2.48 -8.01
C PHE A 88 -10.37 3.58 -7.89
N SER A 89 -11.24 3.54 -6.87
CA SER A 89 -12.25 4.59 -6.71
C SER A 89 -11.65 5.98 -6.48
N PHE A 90 -10.44 6.03 -5.95
CA PHE A 90 -9.72 7.28 -5.70
C PHE A 90 -9.19 7.93 -6.99
N PHE A 91 -8.88 7.16 -8.04
CA PHE A 91 -8.25 7.70 -9.26
C PHE A 91 -9.11 8.75 -9.98
N PRO A 92 -10.40 8.50 -10.28
CA PRO A 92 -11.25 9.52 -10.90
C PRO A 92 -11.37 10.78 -10.05
N PHE A 93 -11.43 10.63 -8.72
CA PHE A 93 -11.49 11.75 -7.79
C PHE A 93 -10.20 12.58 -7.82
N ALA A 94 -9.04 11.94 -7.72
CA ALA A 94 -7.74 12.62 -7.73
C ALA A 94 -7.52 13.40 -9.04
N ILE A 95 -7.79 12.78 -10.18
CA ILE A 95 -7.67 13.43 -11.50
C ILE A 95 -8.62 14.62 -11.61
N SER A 96 -9.87 14.45 -11.18
CA SER A 96 -10.88 15.52 -11.25
C SER A 96 -10.51 16.71 -10.35
N MET A 97 -10.00 16.43 -9.14
CA MET A 97 -9.55 17.45 -8.20
C MET A 97 -8.33 18.23 -8.75
N ASP A 98 -7.34 17.52 -9.29
CA ASP A 98 -6.15 18.19 -9.84
C ASP A 98 -6.47 18.97 -11.11
N ALA A 99 -7.35 18.47 -11.98
CA ALA A 99 -7.85 19.21 -13.13
C ALA A 99 -8.58 20.50 -12.69
N TRP A 100 -9.41 20.43 -11.66
CA TRP A 100 -10.08 21.61 -11.10
C TRP A 100 -9.09 22.62 -10.52
N ARG A 101 -8.12 22.17 -9.71
CA ARG A 101 -7.08 23.05 -9.14
C ARG A 101 -6.27 23.74 -10.23
N TRP A 102 -5.92 23.02 -11.29
CA TRP A 102 -5.22 23.60 -12.43
C TRP A 102 -6.07 24.68 -13.10
N GLY A 103 -7.36 24.41 -13.35
CA GLY A 103 -8.28 25.39 -13.92
C GLY A 103 -8.30 26.71 -13.13
N VAL A 104 -8.44 26.61 -11.80
CA VAL A 104 -8.40 27.77 -10.90
C VAL A 104 -7.08 28.54 -11.01
N PHE A 105 -5.93 27.85 -11.03
CA PHE A 105 -4.62 28.51 -11.11
C PHE A 105 -4.31 29.11 -12.50
N ASN A 106 -4.91 28.57 -13.56
CA ASN A 106 -4.75 29.09 -14.92
C ASN A 106 -5.77 30.22 -15.25
N GLY A 107 -6.70 30.52 -14.36
CA GLY A 107 -7.70 31.57 -14.55
C GLY A 107 -8.84 31.19 -15.51
N SER A 108 -9.13 29.90 -15.65
CA SER A 108 -10.24 29.34 -16.44
C SER A 108 -11.37 28.81 -15.55
#